data_AF-A0A8X6G0Z6-F1
#
_entry.id   AF-A0A8X6G0Z6-F1
#
_cell.length_a   1.000
_cell.length_b   1.000
_cell.length_c   1.000
_cell.angle_alpha   90.00
_cell.angle_beta   90.00
_cell.angle_gamma   90.00
#
_symmetry.space_group_name_H-M   'P 1'
#
loop_
_entity.id
_entity.type
_entity.pdbx_description
1 polymer ?
#
loop_
_entity_poly.entity_id
_entity_poly.type
_entity_poly.pdbx_seq_one_letter_code
_entity_poly.pdbx_strand_id
1 'polypeptide(L)' 'LYILRKLMQGDERNPKAPLGNNFRPPLPLNRRALRSNINFIRQDGKECPSMHRNMRYQANTWAPPAP' A
#
# COMPACT_ATOMS: atom_id res chain seq x y z
N LEU A 1 -4.99 -15.35 -11.25
CA LEU A 1 -4.91 -15.63 -9.79
C LEU A 1 -4.70 -17.13 -9.46
N TYR A 2 -5.34 -18.07 -10.16
CA TYR A 2 -5.33 -19.50 -9.81
C TYR A 2 -3.95 -20.16 -9.79
N ILE A 3 -3.02 -19.73 -10.64
CA ILE A 3 -1.66 -20.28 -10.71
C ILE A 3 -0.89 -20.10 -9.39
N LEU A 4 -1.07 -18.96 -8.69
CA LEU A 4 -0.40 -18.71 -7.39
C LEU A 4 -0.85 -19.68 -6.29
N ARG A 5 -2.06 -20.25 -6.41
CA ARG A 5 -2.57 -21.24 -5.44
C ARG A 5 -1.95 -22.63 -5.60
N LYS A 6 -1.16 -22.85 -6.65
CA LYS A 6 -0.38 -24.09 -6.84
C LYS A 6 0.96 -24.07 -6.11
N LEU A 7 1.38 -22.91 -5.58
CA LEU A 7 2.61 -22.80 -4.81
C LEU A 7 2.49 -23.59 -3.50
N MET A 8 3.60 -24.16 -3.03
CA MET A 8 3.70 -24.97 -1.81
C MET A 8 4.65 -24.30 -0.81
N GLN A 9 4.45 -24.55 0.48
CA GLN A 9 5.37 -24.19 1.54
C GLN A 9 6.55 -25.17 1.59
N GLY A 10 7.75 -24.67 1.90
CA GLY A 10 8.96 -25.47 1.92
C GLY A 10 9.76 -25.39 0.63
N ASP A 11 10.76 -26.25 0.50
CA ASP A 11 11.56 -26.36 -0.73
C ASP A 11 10.90 -27.30 -1.75
N GLU A 12 11.42 -27.29 -2.98
CA GLU A 12 10.87 -28.09 -4.09
C GLU A 12 10.98 -29.60 -3.86
N ARG A 13 12.02 -30.05 -3.15
CA ARG A 13 12.27 -31.49 -2.90
C ARG A 13 11.39 -32.03 -1.78
N ASN A 14 10.97 -31.17 -0.86
CA ASN A 14 10.19 -31.49 0.34
C ASN A 14 9.02 -30.50 0.50
N PRO A 15 8.04 -30.53 -0.44
CA PRO A 15 6.88 -29.68 -0.33
C PRO A 15 6.05 -30.09 0.89
N LYS A 16 5.63 -29.10 1.68
CA LYS A 16 4.77 -29.28 2.86
C LYS A 16 3.31 -29.04 2.48
N ALA A 17 2.68 -28.00 3.03
CA ALA A 17 1.30 -27.63 2.72
C ALA A 17 1.24 -26.66 1.53
N PRO A 18 0.07 -26.52 0.86
CA PRO A 18 -0.16 -25.43 -0.07
C PRO A 18 0.16 -24.06 0.55
N LEU A 19 0.80 -23.18 -0.22
CA LEU A 19 1.14 -21.82 0.16
C LEU A 19 -0.10 -20.91 0.08
N GLY A 20 -1.12 -21.25 0.85
CA GLY A 20 -2.37 -20.49 0.99
C GLY A 20 -2.35 -19.55 2.19
N ASN A 21 -3.27 -18.59 2.19
CA ASN A 21 -3.55 -17.70 3.33
C ASN A 21 -2.31 -16.99 3.94
N ASN A 22 -1.30 -16.67 3.13
CA ASN A 22 -0.10 -15.94 3.56
C ASN A 22 -0.37 -14.44 3.71
N PHE A 23 -1.43 -14.09 4.43
CA PHE A 23 -1.73 -12.72 4.79
C PHE A 23 -1.64 -12.58 6.30
N ARG A 24 -1.20 -11.40 6.74
CA ARG A 24 -1.32 -11.03 8.15
C ARG A 24 -2.70 -10.40 8.38
N PRO A 25 -3.43 -10.76 9.45
CA PRO A 25 -4.68 -10.10 9.78
C PRO A 25 -4.51 -8.58 9.97
N PRO A 26 -5.55 -7.78 9.67
CA PRO A 26 -5.53 -6.35 9.94
C PRO A 26 -5.25 -6.07 11.42
N LEU A 27 -4.38 -5.07 11.67
CA LEU A 27 -4.10 -4.59 13.02
C LEU A 27 -4.79 -3.24 13.25
N PRO A 28 -5.10 -2.89 14.52
CA PRO A 28 -5.65 -1.59 14.86
C PRO A 28 -4.78 -0.43 14.38
N LEU A 29 -5.42 0.66 13.94
CA LEU A 29 -4.71 1.84 13.44
C LEU A 29 -4.03 2.64 14.58
N ASN A 30 -4.54 2.54 15.81
CA ASN A 30 -4.00 3.21 17.00
C ASN A 30 -3.82 4.73 16.83
N ARG A 31 -4.88 5.41 16.36
CA ARG A 31 -4.90 6.87 16.14
C ARG A 31 -3.83 7.41 15.19
N ARG A 32 -3.18 6.55 14.39
CA ARG A 32 -2.27 6.99 13.33
C ARG A 32 -3.06 7.62 12.18
N ALA A 33 -2.52 8.67 11.57
CA ALA A 33 -3.11 9.26 10.38
C ALA A 33 -2.80 8.41 9.14
N LEU A 34 -3.81 8.14 8.31
CA LEU A 34 -3.65 7.54 6.99
C LEU A 34 -3.76 8.66 5.94
N ARG A 35 -2.76 8.81 5.07
CA ARG A 35 -2.74 9.83 4.01
C ARG A 35 -2.87 9.15 2.64
N SER A 36 -3.62 9.76 1.75
CA SER A 36 -3.79 9.32 0.36
C SER A 36 -3.51 10.47 -0.60
N ASN A 37 -3.00 10.15 -1.79
CA ASN A 37 -2.89 11.08 -2.92
C ASN A 37 -4.21 11.19 -3.71
N ILE A 38 -5.24 10.44 -3.32
CA ILE A 38 -6.57 10.45 -3.91
C ILE A 38 -7.42 11.51 -3.21
N ASN A 39 -7.96 12.44 -3.99
CA ASN A 39 -9.02 13.31 -3.55
C ASN A 39 -10.36 12.59 -3.69
N PHE A 40 -10.90 12.16 -2.55
CA PHE A 40 -12.18 11.46 -2.46
C PHE A 40 -13.41 12.38 -2.65
N ILE A 41 -13.22 13.70 -2.72
CA ILE A 41 -14.28 14.64 -3.11
C ILE A 41 -14.56 14.42 -4.59
N ARG A 42 -15.75 13.88 -4.90
CA ARG A 42 -16.22 13.70 -6.27
C ARG A 42 -16.55 15.08 -6.85
N GLN A 43 -16.07 15.36 -8.06
CA GLN A 43 -16.57 16.49 -8.82
C GLN A 43 -17.93 16.11 -9.40
N ASP A 44 -18.89 17.03 -9.39
CA ASP A 44 -20.22 16.79 -9.96
C ASP A 44 -20.10 16.29 -11.41
N GLY A 45 -20.78 15.17 -11.70
CA GLY A 45 -20.73 14.53 -13.02
C GLY A 45 -19.52 13.61 -13.28
N LYS A 46 -18.64 13.36 -12.31
CA LYS A 46 -17.56 12.36 -12.43
C LYS A 46 -17.75 11.19 -11.48
N GLU A 47 -17.71 9.98 -12.04
CA GLU A 47 -17.89 8.74 -11.29
C GLU A 47 -16.65 8.35 -10.46
N CYS A 48 -15.45 8.73 -10.92
CA CYS A 48 -14.18 8.38 -10.30
C CYS A 48 -13.54 9.55 -9.52
N PRO A 49 -13.01 9.31 -8.29
CA PRO A 49 -12.18 10.27 -7.56
C PRO A 49 -10.94 10.71 -8.36
N SER A 50 -10.45 11.93 -8.09
CA SER A 50 -9.26 12.46 -8.76
C SER A 50 -7.99 12.20 -7.95
N MET A 51 -6.84 12.03 -8.61
CA MET A 51 -5.54 11.91 -7.94
C MET A 51 -4.76 13.21 -8.07
N HIS A 52 -4.05 13.61 -7.01
CA HIS A 52 -3.10 14.72 -7.09
C HIS A 52 -1.91 14.33 -7.99
N ARG A 53 -1.69 15.10 -9.07
CA ARG A 53 -0.75 14.72 -10.15
C ARG A 53 0.73 14.93 -9.80
N ASN A 54 1.04 15.83 -8.87
CA ASN A 54 2.42 16.12 -8.51
C ASN A 54 2.94 15.17 -7.43
N MET A 55 3.21 13.91 -7.80
CA MET A 55 3.80 12.89 -6.93
C MET A 55 5.34 12.86 -6.97
N ARG A 56 5.98 13.99 -7.26
CA ARG A 56 7.45 14.06 -7.21
C ARG A 56 7.90 14.10 -5.76
N TYR A 57 8.92 13.33 -5.43
CA TYR A 57 9.59 13.41 -4.14
C TYR A 57 10.09 14.85 -3.93
N GLN A 58 9.69 15.46 -2.82
CA GLN A 58 10.18 16.77 -2.38
C GLN A 58 10.90 16.54 -1.07
N ALA A 59 12.22 16.65 -1.09
CA ALA A 59 13.01 16.64 0.13
C ALA A 59 12.79 17.96 0.88
N ASN A 60 12.61 17.89 2.19
CA ASN A 60 12.64 19.10 3.01
C ASN A 60 14.08 19.64 3.03
N THR A 61 14.29 20.84 2.49
CA THR A 61 15.54 21.56 2.71
C THR A 61 15.49 22.17 4.11
N TRP A 62 16.22 21.58 5.06
CA TRP A 62 16.43 22.21 6.36
C TRP A 62 17.35 23.41 6.15
N ALA A 63 16.80 24.63 6.27
CA ALA A 63 17.65 25.80 6.40
C ALA A 63 18.38 25.71 7.74
N PRO A 64 19.73 25.86 7.77
CA PRO A 64 20.43 25.98 9.04
C PRO A 64 19.88 27.20 9.80
N PRO A 65 19.81 27.15 11.15
CA PRO A 65 19.45 28.33 11.93
C PRO A 65 20.40 29.50 11.60
N ALA A 66 19.84 30.70 11.50
CA ALA A 66 20.62 31.92 11.25
C ALA A 66 21.67 32.13 12.37
N PRO A 67 22.83 32.73 12.03
CA PRO A 67 23.91 32.98 12.99
C PRO A 67 23.49 33.90 14.14
#